data_AF-A0A5C7LQW3-F1
#
_entry.id   AF-A0A5C7LQW3-F1
#
_cell.length_a   1.000
_cell.length_b   1.000
_cell.length_c   1.000
_cell.angle_alpha   90.00
_cell.angle_beta   90.00
_cell.angle_gamma   90.00
#
_symmetry.space_group_name_H-M   'P 1'
#
loop_
_entity.id
_entity.type
_entity.pdbx_description
1 polymer ?
#
loop_
_entity_poly.entity_id
_entity_poly.type
_entity_poly.pdbx_seq_one_letter_code
_entity_poly.pdbx_strand_id
1 'polypeptide(L)'
;MALARLFRKYLLETREHRCAICLRVEWQGQKIPLVMDHEDGNSQNWSLPNLRLICGNCDMQLPTFKNKNRGKGRGYRRERYRTGKTY
;
A
#
# COMPACT_ATOMS: atom_id res chain seq x y z
N MET A 1 7.20 -10.57 -5.23
CA MET A 1 5.94 -11.32 -5.01
C MET A 1 5.89 -11.98 -3.63
N ALA A 2 6.94 -12.69 -3.18
CA ALA A 2 6.93 -13.35 -1.86
C ALA A 2 6.94 -12.38 -0.65
N LEU A 3 7.75 -11.31 -0.72
CA LEU A 3 7.96 -10.38 0.40
C LEU A 3 6.69 -9.64 0.81
N ALA A 4 5.92 -9.15 -0.16
CA ALA A 4 4.67 -8.43 0.09
C ALA A 4 3.63 -9.27 0.84
N ARG A 5 3.54 -10.57 0.50
CA ARG A 5 2.63 -11.50 1.16
C ARG A 5 3.04 -11.75 2.61
N LEU A 6 4.34 -11.88 2.86
CA LEU A 6 4.87 -12.08 4.21
C LEU A 6 4.61 -10.87 5.10
N PHE A 7 4.95 -9.66 4.65
CA PHE A 7 4.70 -8.44 5.42
C PHE A 7 3.22 -8.22 5.67
N ARG A 8 2.36 -8.46 4.66
CA ARG A 8 0.91 -8.34 4.86
C ARG A 8 0.39 -9.30 5.94
N LYS A 9 0.87 -10.54 5.95
CA LYS A 9 0.52 -11.53 6.99
C LYS A 9 1.00 -11.05 8.36
N TYR A 10 2.26 -10.68 8.47
CA TYR A 10 2.85 -10.16 9.72
C TYR A 10 2.09 -8.95 10.27
N LEU A 11 1.72 -7.99 9.43
CA LEU A 11 0.97 -6.80 9.86
C LEU A 11 -0.44 -7.14 10.34
N LEU A 12 -1.12 -8.11 9.70
CA LEU A 12 -2.44 -8.57 10.16
C LEU A 12 -2.37 -9.28 11.51
N GLU A 13 -1.31 -10.06 11.75
CA GLU A 13 -1.10 -10.77 13.02
C GLU A 13 -0.71 -9.82 14.16
N THR A 14 0.04 -8.75 13.87
CA THR A 14 0.61 -7.86 14.90
C THR A 14 -0.16 -6.56 15.13
N ARG A 15 -0.95 -6.10 14.16
CA ARG A 15 -1.64 -4.79 14.22
C ARG A 15 -3.16 -4.88 14.11
N GLU A 16 -3.68 -6.11 14.20
CA GLU A 16 -5.08 -6.45 14.04
C GLU A 16 -5.65 -6.08 12.65
N HIS A 17 -6.89 -6.50 12.39
CA HIS A 17 -7.60 -6.16 11.15
C HIS A 17 -8.25 -4.78 11.26
N ARG A 18 -7.44 -3.73 11.38
CA ARG A 18 -7.89 -2.35 11.60
C ARG A 18 -7.17 -1.36 10.69
N CYS A 19 -7.88 -0.36 10.19
CA CYS A 19 -7.25 0.74 9.44
C CYS A 19 -6.35 1.56 10.37
N ALA A 20 -5.08 1.74 10.02
CA ALA A 20 -4.12 2.50 10.83
C ALA A 20 -4.40 4.02 10.88
N ILE A 21 -5.26 4.55 9.99
CA ILE A 21 -5.60 5.98 9.93
C ILE A 21 -6.93 6.25 10.64
N CYS A 22 -8.03 5.65 10.17
CA CYS A 22 -9.37 5.93 10.69
C CYS A 22 -9.84 4.96 11.78
N LEU A 23 -9.00 3.97 12.14
CA LEU A 23 -9.25 2.97 13.18
C LEU A 23 -10.50 2.08 12.98
N ARG A 24 -11.16 2.17 11.82
CA ARG A 24 -12.32 1.33 11.50
C ARG A 24 -11.90 -0.10 11.18
N VAL A 25 -12.77 -1.04 11.58
CA VAL A 25 -12.67 -2.48 11.30
C VAL A 25 -13.75 -2.96 10.31
N GLU A 26 -14.77 -2.12 10.07
CA GLU A 26 -15.91 -2.41 9.21
C GLU A 26 -16.25 -1.26 8.25
N TRP A 27 -16.85 -1.63 7.12
CA TRP A 27 -17.43 -0.73 6.13
C TRP A 27 -18.73 -1.34 5.60
N GLN A 28 -19.83 -0.60 5.69
CA GLN A 28 -21.17 -1.07 5.28
C GLN A 28 -21.57 -2.43 5.91
N GLY A 29 -21.30 -2.59 7.22
CA GLY A 29 -21.61 -3.82 7.96
C GLY A 29 -20.77 -5.04 7.58
N GLN A 30 -19.71 -4.85 6.80
CA GLN A 30 -18.78 -5.91 6.37
C GLN A 30 -17.37 -5.61 6.87
N LYS A 31 -16.59 -6.67 7.09
CA LYS A 31 -15.17 -6.56 7.46
C LYS A 31 -14.41 -5.69 6.45
N ILE A 32 -13.77 -4.61 6.92
CA ILE A 32 -13.22 -3.59 6.03
C ILE A 32 -12.06 -4.17 5.19
N PRO A 33 -12.02 -3.99 3.86
CA PRO A 33 -10.86 -4.38 3.09
C PRO A 33 -9.68 -3.46 3.42
N LEU A 34 -8.54 -4.07 3.76
CA LEU A 34 -7.29 -3.38 4.05
C LEU A 34 -6.26 -3.63 2.95
N VAL A 35 -5.63 -2.54 2.52
CA VAL A 35 -4.48 -2.53 1.61
C VAL A 35 -3.21 -2.23 2.40
N MET A 36 -2.08 -2.80 1.95
CA MET A 36 -0.77 -2.50 2.52
C MET A 36 -0.20 -1.26 1.84
N ASP A 37 0.01 -0.22 2.65
CA ASP A 37 0.52 1.08 2.24
C ASP A 37 1.97 1.26 2.68
N HIS A 38 2.73 2.00 1.88
CA HIS A 38 4.08 2.46 2.21
C HIS A 38 3.96 3.95 2.52
N GLU A 39 4.23 4.36 3.76
CA GLU A 39 3.97 5.73 4.21
C GLU A 39 4.71 6.78 3.38
N ASP A 40 5.94 6.47 2.96
CA ASP A 40 6.77 7.33 2.12
C ASP A 40 6.39 7.31 0.62
N GLY A 41 5.46 6.44 0.22
CA GLY A 41 5.07 6.20 -1.17
C GLY A 41 6.12 5.45 -2.00
N ASN A 42 7.22 4.97 -1.42
CA ASN A 42 8.25 4.22 -2.12
C ASN A 42 8.01 2.71 -1.99
N SER A 43 7.53 2.07 -3.06
CA SER A 43 7.27 0.62 -3.10
C SER A 43 8.50 -0.28 -2.95
N GLN A 44 9.71 0.28 -2.85
CA GLN A 44 10.94 -0.46 -2.59
C GLN A 44 11.38 -0.38 -1.12
N ASN A 45 10.78 0.51 -0.31
CA ASN A 45 11.12 0.67 1.10
C ASN A 45 10.30 -0.28 1.98
N TRP A 46 10.87 -1.46 2.23
CA TRP A 46 10.25 -2.52 3.04
C TRP A 46 10.55 -2.43 4.55
N SER A 47 11.01 -1.27 5.03
CA SER A 47 11.22 -1.06 6.46
C SER A 47 9.90 -1.19 7.21
N LEU A 48 9.86 -2.01 8.27
CA LEU A 48 8.61 -2.34 8.97
C LEU A 48 7.84 -1.10 9.50
N PRO A 49 8.50 -0.05 10.03
CA PRO A 49 7.83 1.20 10.40
C PRO A 49 7.20 1.94 9.20
N ASN A 50 7.74 1.77 7.99
CA ASN A 50 7.20 2.40 6.78
C ASN A 50 5.96 1.68 6.23
N LEU A 51 5.63 0.49 6.73
CA LEU A 51 4.50 -0.29 6.27
C LEU A 51 3.32 -0.14 7.23
N ARG A 52 2.11 0.00 6.67
CA ARG A 52 0.86 -0.02 7.44
C ARG A 52 -0.28 -0.64 6.65
N LEU A 53 -1.35 -1.03 7.36
CA LEU A 53 -2.60 -1.46 6.76
C LEU A 53 -3.62 -0.33 6.86
N ILE A 54 -4.19 0.08 5.73
CA ILE A 54 -5.20 1.14 5.66
C ILE A 54 -6.38 0.71 4.80
N CYS A 55 -7.55 1.31 5.01
CA CYS A 55 -8.71 1.06 4.16
C CYS A 55 -8.63 1.87 2.85
N GLY A 56 -9.39 1.45 1.84
CA GLY A 56 -9.40 2.13 0.53
C GLY A 56 -9.80 3.61 0.60
N ASN A 57 -10.71 3.98 1.51
CA ASN A 57 -11.13 5.37 1.66
C ASN A 57 -10.01 6.26 2.22
N CYS A 58 -9.18 5.75 3.12
CA CYS A 58 -8.02 6.49 3.63
C CYS A 58 -6.90 6.52 2.59
N ASP A 59 -6.64 5.40 1.90
CA ASP A 59 -5.66 5.32 0.80
C ASP A 59 -5.93 6.40 -0.28
N MET A 60 -7.19 6.55 -0.70
CA MET A 60 -7.61 7.55 -1.70
C MET A 60 -7.30 9.00 -1.30
N GLN A 61 -7.22 9.29 0.00
CA GLN A 61 -6.96 10.62 0.54
C GLN A 61 -5.46 10.94 0.62
N LEU A 62 -4.59 9.93 0.55
CA LEU A 62 -3.15 10.15 0.70
C LEU A 62 -2.56 11.02 -0.44
N PRO A 63 -1.56 11.86 -0.13
CA PRO A 63 -0.75 12.55 -1.14
C PRO A 63 -0.01 11.59 -2.08
N THR A 64 0.19 10.34 -1.66
CA THR A 64 0.85 9.26 -2.42
C THR A 64 -0.14 8.36 -3.16
N PHE A 65 -1.41 8.74 -3.28
CA PHE A 65 -2.40 7.92 -3.98
C PHE A 65 -2.26 8.00 -5.50
N LYS A 66 -2.06 6.84 -6.16
CA LYS A 66 -2.03 6.68 -7.63
C LYS A 66 -1.13 7.73 -8.31
N ASN A 67 -1.69 8.52 -9.23
CA ASN A 67 -0.97 9.51 -10.02
C ASN A 67 -0.45 10.69 -9.18
N LYS A 68 -0.94 10.87 -7.94
CA LYS A 68 -0.39 11.85 -7.00
C LYS A 68 1.04 11.46 -6.57
N ASN A 69 1.37 10.16 -6.56
CA ASN A 69 2.72 9.64 -6.26
C ASN A 69 3.69 9.75 -7.44
N ARG A 70 3.59 10.81 -8.25
CA ARG A 70 4.41 10.97 -9.44
C ARG A 70 5.88 11.11 -9.03
N GLY A 71 6.74 10.34 -9.68
CA GLY A 71 8.18 10.37 -9.42
C GLY A 71 8.64 9.49 -8.24
N LYS A 72 7.74 9.01 -7.38
CA LYS A 72 8.08 8.17 -6.23
C LYS A 72 7.69 6.71 -6.47
N GLY A 73 8.69 5.82 -6.41
CA GLY A 73 8.52 4.38 -6.63
C GLY A 73 8.24 3.99 -8.09
N ARG A 74 8.38 2.68 -8.36
CA ARG A 74 8.03 2.03 -9.64
C ARG A 74 8.63 2.68 -10.91
N GLY A 75 9.78 3.37 -10.79
CA GLY A 75 10.47 3.99 -11.94
C GLY A 75 10.77 3.01 -13.06
N TYR A 76 11.07 1.76 -12.71
CA TYR A 76 11.27 0.66 -13.67
C TYR A 76 10.09 0.48 -14.66
N ARG A 77 8.86 0.84 -14.27
CA ARG A 77 7.70 0.79 -15.18
C ARG A 77 7.82 1.81 -16.30
N ARG A 78 8.20 3.05 -15.99
CA ARG A 78 8.44 4.09 -17.00
C ARG A 78 9.53 3.66 -17.98
N GLU A 79 10.59 3.06 -17.47
CA GLU A 79 11.66 2.54 -18.32
C GLU A 79 11.19 1.41 -19.24
N ARG A 80 10.36 0.48 -18.73
CA ARG A 80 9.76 -0.57 -19.56
C ARG A 80 8.88 0.00 -20.67
N TYR A 81 8.07 1.03 -20.39
CA TYR A 81 7.30 1.74 -21.42
C TYR A 81 8.20 2.39 -22.46
N ARG A 82 9.26 3.10 -22.02
CA ARG A 82 10.22 3.78 -22.89
C ARG A 82 10.95 2.81 -23.82
N THR A 83 11.25 1.60 -23.35
CA THR A 83 12.00 0.57 -24.07
C THR A 83 11.12 -0.42 -24.83
N GLY A 84 9.81 -0.17 -24.95
CA GLY A 84 8.87 -1.04 -25.67
C GLY A 84 8.62 -2.40 -25.01
N LYS A 85 9.03 -2.58 -23.75
CA LYS A 85 8.87 -3.84 -22.99
C LYS A 85 7.52 -3.88 -22.27
N THR A 86 6.44 -3.54 -22.97
CA THR A 86 5.06 -3.53 -22.42
C THR A 86 4.40 -4.87 -22.67
N TYR A 87 4.24 -5.66 -21.62
CA TYR A 87 3.56 -6.95 -21.56
C TYR A 87 3.27 -7.28 -20.09
#